data_AF-A0A142FVN4-F1
#
_entry.id   AF-A0A142FVN4-F1
#
_cell.length_a   1.000
_cell.length_b   1.000
_cell.length_c   1.000
_cell.angle_alpha   90.00
_cell.angle_beta   90.00
_cell.angle_gamma   90.00
#
_symmetry.space_group_name_H-M   'P 1'
#
loop_
_entity.id
_entity.type
_entity.pdbx_description
1 polymer ?
#
loop_
_entity_poly.entity_id
_entity_poly.type
_entity_poly.pdbx_seq_one_letter_code
_entity_poly.pdbx_strand_id
1 'polypeptide(L)'
;MAPGAELLGDALEDADPALDTNWQNQILVRLGPNPGLSPEQQRLVALDYGMDDDQELKVPVRRALTHYLLQSLNVVLGNSQLSPIEQPLVVVNLDDLKPYVFSG
;
A
#
# COMPACT_ATOMS: atom_id res chain seq x y z
N MET A 1 -15.99 29.50 -3.49
CA MET A 1 -16.72 28.22 -3.64
C MET A 1 -17.10 28.10 -5.10
N ALA A 2 -16.49 27.17 -5.84
CA ALA A 2 -16.79 26.99 -7.25
C ALA A 2 -18.24 26.47 -7.40
N PRO A 3 -19.04 27.00 -8.35
CA PRO A 3 -20.38 26.49 -8.63
C PRO A 3 -20.23 25.11 -9.29
N GLY A 4 -20.73 24.06 -8.66
CA GLY A 4 -20.70 22.70 -9.21
C GLY A 4 -20.56 21.56 -8.20
N ALA A 5 -20.23 21.84 -6.94
CA ALA A 5 -20.33 20.86 -5.86
C ALA A 5 -21.66 21.05 -5.13
N GLU A 6 -22.78 20.71 -5.79
CA GLU A 6 -24.04 20.54 -5.07
C GLU A 6 -23.98 19.20 -4.33
N LEU A 7 -24.14 19.24 -3.01
CA LEU A 7 -24.27 18.03 -2.19
C LEU A 7 -25.59 17.36 -2.55
N LEU A 8 -25.51 16.18 -3.18
CA LEU A 8 -26.67 15.33 -3.48
C LEU A 8 -27.15 14.68 -2.18
N GLY A 9 -27.93 15.42 -1.40
CA GLY A 9 -28.59 14.95 -0.19
C GLY A 9 -27.72 14.96 1.07
N ASP A 10 -28.37 14.69 2.20
CA ASP A 10 -27.71 14.50 3.49
C ASP A 10 -27.00 13.14 3.53
N ALA A 11 -25.98 13.02 4.40
CA ALA A 11 -25.39 11.72 4.70
C ALA A 11 -26.47 10.76 5.21
N LEU A 12 -26.33 9.46 4.91
CA LEU A 12 -27.20 8.43 5.50
C LEU A 12 -27.17 8.57 7.03
N GLU A 13 -28.33 8.46 7.69
CA GLU A 13 -28.45 8.66 9.16
C GLU A 13 -27.47 7.79 9.96
N ASP A 14 -27.10 6.62 9.42
CA ASP A 14 -26.21 5.66 10.07
C ASP A 14 -24.74 5.77 9.63
N ALA A 15 -24.41 6.69 8.71
CA ALA A 15 -23.06 6.86 8.17
C ALA A 15 -22.27 7.88 9.00
N ASP A 16 -21.98 7.54 10.26
CA ASP A 16 -21.04 8.31 11.09
C ASP A 16 -19.58 8.02 10.66
N PRO A 17 -18.84 9.00 10.11
CA PRO A 17 -17.45 8.81 9.69
C PRO A 17 -16.51 8.41 10.84
N ALA A 18 -16.87 8.70 12.09
CA ALA A 18 -16.09 8.30 13.25
C ALA A 18 -16.13 6.78 13.50
N LEU A 19 -17.14 6.09 12.99
CA LEU A 19 -17.29 4.63 13.12
C LEU A 19 -16.54 3.85 12.03
N ASP A 20 -16.05 4.52 10.98
CA ASP A 20 -15.22 3.88 9.95
C ASP A 20 -13.81 3.57 10.48
N THR A 21 -13.68 2.40 11.11
CA THR A 21 -12.41 1.97 11.70
C THR A 21 -11.25 1.87 10.70
N ASN A 22 -11.52 1.59 9.42
CA ASN A 22 -10.47 1.49 8.40
C ASN A 22 -9.97 2.87 7.96
N TRP A 23 -10.85 3.86 7.97
CA TRP A 23 -10.49 5.25 7.70
C TRP A 23 -9.80 5.94 8.87
N GLN A 24 -10.26 5.65 10.10
CA GLN A 24 -9.76 6.29 11.32
C GLN A 24 -8.41 5.73 11.81
N ASN A 25 -8.04 4.52 11.40
CA ASN A 25 -6.80 3.86 11.87
C ASN A 25 -5.77 3.69 10.75
N GLN A 26 -4.50 3.71 11.15
CA GLN A 26 -3.37 3.43 10.28
C GLN A 26 -2.82 2.01 10.47
N ILE A 27 -2.07 1.57 9.47
CA ILE A 27 -1.23 0.38 9.48
C ILE A 27 0.13 0.74 8.87
N LEU A 28 1.18 0.05 9.30
CA LEU A 28 2.50 0.20 8.72
C LEU A 28 2.66 -0.79 7.56
N VAL A 29 2.79 -0.29 6.34
CA VAL A 29 3.17 -1.11 5.17
C VAL A 29 4.69 -1.11 5.09
N ARG A 30 5.30 -2.31 5.13
CA ARG A 30 6.74 -2.50 4.99
C ARG A 30 7.02 -3.13 3.63
N LEU A 31 7.76 -2.42 2.80
CA LEU A 31 8.17 -2.85 1.46
C LEU A 31 9.67 -3.05 1.44
N GLY A 32 10.14 -4.05 0.73
CA GLY A 32 11.57 -4.29 0.50
C GLY A 32 11.86 -4.65 -0.94
N PRO A 33 13.14 -4.69 -1.35
CA PRO A 33 13.53 -5.18 -2.65
C PRO A 33 13.13 -6.64 -2.84
N ASN A 34 12.75 -7.00 -4.06
CA ASN A 34 12.39 -8.38 -4.37
C ASN A 34 13.61 -9.30 -4.16
N PRO A 35 13.52 -10.36 -3.35
CA PRO A 35 14.64 -11.23 -3.04
C PRO A 35 15.14 -12.03 -4.26
N GLY A 36 14.36 -12.12 -5.34
CA GLY A 36 14.77 -12.72 -6.61
C GLY A 36 15.72 -11.85 -7.44
N LEU A 37 15.96 -10.59 -7.05
CA LEU A 37 16.93 -9.71 -7.70
C LEU A 37 18.37 -10.00 -7.22
N SER A 38 19.36 -9.63 -8.04
CA SER A 38 20.77 -9.68 -7.61
C SER A 38 21.03 -8.71 -6.45
N PRO A 39 22.07 -8.92 -5.61
CA PRO A 39 22.39 -7.99 -4.53
C PRO A 39 22.66 -6.56 -5.00
N GLU A 40 23.17 -6.38 -6.22
CA GLU A 40 23.36 -5.06 -6.81
C GLU A 40 22.04 -4.41 -7.22
N GLN A 41 21.13 -5.18 -7.82
CA GLN A 41 19.79 -4.72 -8.18
C GLN A 41 18.96 -4.37 -6.93
N GLN A 42 19.03 -5.17 -5.87
CA GLN A 42 18.35 -4.87 -4.61
C GLN A 42 18.82 -3.53 -4.02
N ARG A 43 20.14 -3.27 -4.05
CA ARG A 43 20.71 -1.98 -3.62
C ARG A 43 20.23 -0.80 -4.47
N LEU A 44 20.12 -0.98 -5.79
CA LEU A 44 19.58 0.06 -6.68
C LEU A 44 18.10 0.34 -6.38
N VAL A 45 17.28 -0.70 -6.19
CA VAL A 45 15.87 -0.54 -5.79
C VAL A 45 15.76 0.17 -4.44
N ALA A 46 16.56 -0.23 -3.45
CA ALA A 46 16.58 0.42 -2.15
C ALA A 46 16.92 1.92 -2.26
N LEU A 47 17.87 2.28 -3.11
CA LEU A 47 18.23 3.67 -3.40
C LEU A 47 17.10 4.43 -4.11
N ASP A 48 16.50 3.85 -5.14
CA ASP A 48 15.43 4.48 -5.94
C ASP A 48 14.18 4.81 -5.10
N TYR A 49 13.88 3.96 -4.11
CA TYR A 49 12.74 4.13 -3.21
C TYR A 49 13.10 4.79 -1.87
N GLY A 50 14.36 5.19 -1.67
CA GLY A 50 14.80 5.89 -0.46
C GLY A 50 14.67 5.05 0.82
N MET A 51 14.96 3.76 0.74
CA MET A 51 14.94 2.84 1.88
C MET A 51 16.08 3.12 2.86
N ASP A 52 15.89 2.73 4.12
CA ASP A 52 16.92 2.87 5.16
C ASP A 52 17.95 1.71 5.11
N ASP A 53 18.88 1.66 6.07
CA ASP A 53 19.96 0.66 6.12
C ASP A 53 19.42 -0.78 6.18
N ASP A 54 18.19 -0.99 6.65
CA ASP A 54 17.53 -2.30 6.66
C ASP A 54 16.93 -2.72 5.32
N GLN A 55 17.06 -1.89 4.28
CA GLN A 55 16.45 -2.05 2.97
C GLN A 55 14.92 -2.20 3.03
N GLU A 56 14.28 -1.44 3.92
CA GLU A 56 12.83 -1.33 3.96
C GLU A 56 12.33 0.11 3.77
N LEU A 57 11.26 0.23 2.99
CA LEU A 57 10.41 1.39 2.94
C LEU A 57 9.22 1.18 3.87
N LYS A 58 9.12 2.02 4.91
CA LYS A 58 8.08 1.95 5.96
C LYS A 58 7.08 3.07 5.76
N VAL A 59 5.87 2.73 5.29
CA VAL A 59 4.83 3.71 4.95
C VAL A 59 3.64 3.57 5.90
N PRO A 60 3.40 4.51 6.84
CA PRO A 60 2.17 4.54 7.60
C PRO A 60 1.03 5.00 6.69
N VAL A 61 0.02 4.15 6.51
CA VAL A 61 -1.11 4.41 5.62
C VAL A 61 -2.40 4.13 6.37
N ARG A 62 -3.48 4.86 6.05
CA ARG A 62 -4.82 4.49 6.54
C ARG A 62 -5.15 3.07 6.08
N ARG A 63 -5.74 2.25 6.94
CA ARG A 63 -6.09 0.86 6.59
C ARG A 63 -6.93 0.79 5.32
N ALA A 64 -7.88 1.72 5.16
CA ALA A 64 -8.72 1.85 3.96
C ALA A 64 -7.93 2.09 2.65
N LEU A 65 -6.71 2.62 2.72
CA LEU A 65 -5.88 2.97 1.57
C LEU A 65 -4.75 1.97 1.29
N THR A 66 -4.63 0.92 2.10
CA THR A 66 -3.53 -0.07 2.02
C THR A 66 -3.42 -0.68 0.62
N HIS A 67 -4.53 -1.19 0.07
CA HIS A 67 -4.51 -1.83 -1.25
C HIS A 67 -4.10 -0.86 -2.37
N TYR A 68 -4.58 0.40 -2.31
CA TYR A 68 -4.29 1.41 -3.32
C TYR A 68 -2.83 1.86 -3.29
N LEU A 69 -2.22 1.94 -2.10
CA LEU A 69 -0.78 2.18 -2.00
C LEU A 69 0.00 1.08 -2.75
N LEU A 70 -0.33 -0.19 -2.51
CA LEU A 70 0.33 -1.31 -3.19
C LEU A 70 0.16 -1.25 -4.71
N GLN A 71 -1.05 -0.96 -5.20
CA GLN A 71 -1.31 -0.75 -6.63
C GLN A 71 -0.47 0.39 -7.22
N SER A 72 -0.39 1.53 -6.52
CA SER A 72 0.38 2.69 -6.99
C SER A 72 1.88 2.43 -7.13
N LEU A 73 2.39 1.45 -6.37
CA LEU A 73 3.78 1.00 -6.38
C LEU A 73 3.99 -0.25 -7.24
N ASN A 74 2.98 -0.68 -7.99
CA ASN A 74 2.97 -1.90 -8.80
C ASN A 74 3.32 -3.17 -8.00
N VAL A 75 2.98 -3.20 -6.71
CA VAL A 75 3.17 -4.36 -5.83
C VAL A 75 1.96 -5.27 -5.95
N VAL A 76 2.17 -6.46 -6.52
CA VAL A 76 1.13 -7.49 -6.63
C VAL A 76 1.26 -8.48 -5.48
N LEU A 77 0.12 -8.80 -4.87
CA LEU A 77 0.04 -9.77 -3.79
C LEU A 77 -0.23 -11.17 -4.36
N GLY A 78 0.48 -12.19 -3.86
CA GLY A 78 0.29 -13.58 -4.26
C GLY A 78 1.26 -14.04 -5.37
N ASN A 79 0.89 -15.13 -6.05
CA ASN A 79 1.73 -15.72 -7.10
C ASN A 79 1.65 -14.88 -8.37
N SER A 80 2.56 -13.91 -8.48
CA SER A 80 2.79 -13.17 -9.72
C SER A 80 3.53 -14.03 -10.73
N GLN A 81 3.11 -13.96 -12.00
CA GLN A 81 3.87 -14.53 -13.12
C GLN A 81 4.97 -13.56 -13.61
N LEU A 82 5.08 -12.38 -13.02
CA LEU A 82 6.07 -11.37 -13.38
C LEU A 82 7.43 -11.69 -12.77
N SER A 83 8.49 -11.36 -13.50
CA SER A 83 9.87 -11.53 -13.05
C SER A 83 10.22 -10.55 -11.91
N PRO A 84 11.28 -10.83 -11.12
CA PRO A 84 11.73 -9.92 -10.08
C PRO A 84 12.08 -8.51 -10.56
N ILE A 85 12.46 -8.37 -11.84
CA ILE A 85 12.75 -7.07 -12.46
C ILE A 85 11.46 -6.30 -12.76
N GLU A 86 10.40 -6.99 -13.20
CA GLU A 86 9.09 -6.40 -13.43
C GLU A 86 8.35 -6.05 -12.13
N GLN A 87 8.71 -6.71 -11.01
CA GLN A 87 8.21 -6.44 -9.67
C GLN A 87 9.35 -6.26 -8.67
N PRO A 88 10.03 -5.10 -8.69
CA PRO A 88 11.22 -4.87 -7.87
C PRO A 88 10.91 -4.71 -6.39
N LEU A 89 9.65 -4.45 -6.01
CA LEU A 89 9.19 -4.29 -4.64
C LEU A 89 8.31 -5.46 -4.20
N VAL A 90 8.45 -5.86 -2.94
CA VAL A 90 7.62 -6.87 -2.28
C VAL A 90 7.14 -6.40 -0.91
N VAL A 91 6.01 -6.92 -0.44
CA VAL A 91 5.53 -6.69 0.94
C VAL A 91 6.25 -7.61 1.91
N VAL A 92 6.86 -7.03 2.94
CA VAL A 92 7.58 -7.77 3.99
C VAL A 92 6.63 -8.28 5.06
N ASN A 93 5.59 -7.51 5.41
CA ASN A 93 4.64 -7.83 6.48
C ASN A 93 3.23 -8.16 5.97
N LEU A 94 3.14 -9.06 4.97
CA LEU A 94 1.89 -9.38 4.28
C LEU A 94 0.77 -9.83 5.23
N ASP A 95 1.10 -10.59 6.27
CA ASP A 95 0.11 -11.10 7.24
C ASP A 95 -0.66 -9.97 7.94
N ASP A 96 0.01 -8.85 8.25
CA ASP A 96 -0.62 -7.68 8.86
C ASP A 96 -1.58 -6.99 7.89
N LEU A 97 -1.28 -7.04 6.59
CA LEU A 97 -2.02 -6.33 5.55
C LEU A 97 -3.23 -7.11 5.03
N LYS A 98 -3.26 -8.45 5.20
CA LYS A 98 -4.32 -9.34 4.71
C LYS A 98 -5.75 -8.82 4.97
N PRO A 99 -6.11 -8.26 6.13
CA PRO A 99 -7.47 -7.76 6.38
C PRO A 99 -7.85 -6.51 5.58
N TYR A 100 -6.87 -5.81 5.00
CA TYR A 100 -7.02 -4.48 4.40
C TYR A 100 -6.67 -4.44 2.92
N VAL A 101 -6.49 -5.61 2.31
CA VAL A 101 -6.22 -5.78 0.88
C VAL A 101 -7.36 -6.56 0.25
N PHE A 102 -7.71 -6.25 -0.99
CA PHE A 102 -8.76 -6.96 -1.68
C PHE A 102 -8.34 -8.41 -1.92
N SER A 103 -9.23 -9.33 -1.58
CA SER A 103 -9.07 -10.74 -1.95
C SER A 103 -9.30 -10.82 -3.46
N GLY A 104 -8.28 -11.25 -4.20
CA GLY A 104 -8.45 -11.65 -5.61
C GLY A 104 -9.20 -12.98 -5.71
#